data_AF-A0A7D7C3L6-F1
#
_entry.id   AF-A0A7D7C3L6-F1
#
_cell.length_a   1.000
_cell.length_b   1.000
_cell.length_c   1.000
_cell.angle_alpha   90.00
_cell.angle_beta   90.00
_cell.angle_gamma   90.00
#
_symmetry.space_group_name_H-M   'P 1'
#
loop_
_entity.id
_entity.type
_entity.pdbx_description
1 polymer ?
#
loop_
_entity_poly.entity_id
_entity_poly.type
_entity_poly.pdbx_seq_one_letter_code
_entity_poly.pdbx_strand_id
1 'polypeptide(L)'
;MSTDSGSKQAAVTALAQAQNEANAAIAANDNLSPEEKAKAKKEVDDATSAAIDAINKATNSEGITAGQTEGLGKIELAKAKAEAVGNLEKAKADAKAAIEQNGHLSSEQKDKAKGEVDAATTEAIEAVGNATDKEGVTAAETSATPKVDLAKAKAEAIEALAARVESANSEIDNAQGLDNSQKEALKTR
;
A
#
# COMPACT_ATOMS: atom_id res chain seq x y z
N MET A 1 -14.70 -48.34 -2.15
CA MET A 1 -13.87 -47.15 -1.89
C MET A 1 -14.71 -46.19 -1.08
N SER A 2 -14.25 -45.74 0.09
CA SER A 2 -15.02 -44.79 0.92
C SER A 2 -15.16 -43.47 0.17
N THR A 3 -16.37 -42.91 0.11
CA THR A 3 -16.68 -41.62 -0.53
C THR A 3 -15.81 -40.48 -0.03
N ASP A 4 -15.28 -40.59 1.19
CA ASP A 4 -14.39 -39.60 1.80
C ASP A 4 -13.04 -39.48 1.09
N SER A 5 -12.50 -40.57 0.55
CA SER A 5 -11.19 -40.54 -0.14
C SER A 5 -11.25 -39.73 -1.44
N GLY A 6 -12.34 -39.85 -2.19
CA GLY A 6 -12.58 -39.04 -3.39
C GLY A 6 -12.81 -37.56 -3.05
N SER A 7 -13.61 -37.28 -2.02
CA SER A 7 -13.87 -35.91 -1.56
C SER A 7 -12.61 -35.20 -1.05
N LYS A 8 -11.74 -35.90 -0.31
CA LYS A 8 -10.44 -35.34 0.12
C LYS A 8 -9.56 -34.96 -1.06
N GLN A 9 -9.47 -35.84 -2.06
CA GLN A 9 -8.62 -35.57 -3.24
C GLN A 9 -9.14 -34.38 -4.06
N ALA A 10 -10.47 -34.26 -4.22
CA ALA A 10 -11.08 -33.10 -4.86
C ALA A 10 -10.77 -31.80 -4.12
N ALA A 11 -10.91 -31.78 -2.79
CA ALA A 11 -10.62 -30.62 -1.95
C ALA A 11 -9.14 -30.20 -2.02
N VAL A 12 -8.20 -31.17 -1.96
CA VAL A 12 -6.76 -30.91 -2.11
C VAL A 12 -6.43 -30.35 -3.50
N THR A 13 -7.08 -30.86 -4.55
CA THR A 13 -6.89 -30.36 -5.92
C THR A 13 -7.35 -28.91 -6.05
N ALA A 14 -8.49 -28.56 -5.46
CA ALA A 14 -9.01 -27.20 -5.45
C ALA A 14 -8.07 -26.22 -4.72
N LEU A 15 -7.49 -26.63 -3.59
CA LEU A 15 -6.49 -25.83 -2.86
C LEU A 15 -5.22 -25.63 -3.69
N ALA A 16 -4.71 -26.67 -4.35
CA ALA A 16 -3.53 -26.56 -5.20
C ALA A 16 -3.76 -25.62 -6.40
N GLN A 17 -4.96 -25.64 -6.99
CA GLN A 17 -5.33 -24.69 -8.05
C GLN A 17 -5.34 -23.25 -7.51
N ALA A 18 -6.01 -23.01 -6.38
CA ALA A 18 -6.06 -21.68 -5.77
C ALA A 18 -4.66 -21.16 -5.37
N GLN A 19 -3.80 -22.03 -4.82
CA GLN A 19 -2.41 -21.72 -4.52
C GLN A 19 -1.65 -21.26 -5.78
N ASN A 20 -1.78 -22.01 -6.88
CA ASN A 20 -1.10 -21.68 -8.13
C ASN A 20 -1.59 -20.35 -8.72
N GLU A 21 -2.91 -20.10 -8.71
CA GLU A 21 -3.50 -18.84 -9.17
C GLU A 21 -3.03 -17.65 -8.32
N ALA A 22 -3.03 -17.79 -6.99
CA ALA A 22 -2.54 -16.76 -6.09
C ALA A 22 -1.04 -16.48 -6.31
N ASN A 23 -0.21 -17.54 -6.38
CA ASN A 23 1.23 -17.41 -6.60
C ASN A 23 1.56 -16.78 -7.98
N ALA A 24 0.76 -17.06 -9.01
CA ALA A 24 0.89 -16.44 -10.32
C ALA A 24 0.53 -14.94 -10.28
N ALA A 25 -0.57 -14.57 -9.63
CA ALA A 25 -0.97 -13.18 -9.44
C ALA A 25 0.10 -12.38 -8.67
N ILE A 26 0.64 -12.95 -7.60
CA ILE A 26 1.74 -12.34 -6.82
C ILE A 26 2.99 -12.18 -7.68
N ALA A 27 3.34 -13.19 -8.48
CA ALA A 27 4.51 -13.12 -9.35
C ALA A 27 4.39 -12.00 -10.40
N ALA A 28 3.20 -11.82 -10.97
CA ALA A 28 2.90 -10.83 -12.00
C ALA A 28 2.73 -9.39 -11.48
N ASN A 29 2.65 -9.18 -10.16
CA ASN A 29 2.54 -7.85 -9.59
C ASN A 29 3.89 -7.12 -9.63
N ASP A 30 4.06 -6.17 -10.55
CA ASP A 30 5.31 -5.45 -10.74
C ASP A 30 5.59 -4.38 -9.67
N ASN A 31 4.61 -4.06 -8.82
CA ASN A 31 4.78 -3.10 -7.74
C ASN A 31 5.38 -3.74 -6.47
N LEU A 32 5.37 -5.07 -6.38
CA LEU A 32 5.97 -5.79 -5.26
C LEU A 32 7.47 -6.02 -5.48
N SER A 33 8.26 -5.75 -4.45
CA SER A 33 9.65 -6.17 -4.37
C SER A 33 9.79 -7.70 -4.35
N PRO A 34 10.98 -8.25 -4.70
CA PRO A 34 11.25 -9.68 -4.55
C PRO A 34 10.97 -10.22 -3.14
N GLU A 35 11.31 -9.44 -2.11
CA GLU A 35 11.10 -9.80 -0.70
C GLU A 35 9.61 -9.86 -0.34
N GLU A 36 8.82 -8.89 -0.80
CA GLU A 36 7.37 -8.88 -0.58
C GLU A 36 6.68 -10.02 -1.33
N LYS A 37 7.09 -10.30 -2.57
CA LYS A 37 6.62 -11.47 -3.33
C LYS A 37 6.93 -12.77 -2.59
N ALA A 38 8.14 -12.90 -2.04
CA ALA A 38 8.53 -14.09 -1.30
C ALA A 38 7.71 -14.26 -0.01
N LYS A 39 7.49 -13.17 0.74
CA LYS A 39 6.65 -13.19 1.95
C LYS A 39 5.21 -13.58 1.63
N ALA A 40 4.61 -12.97 0.61
CA ALA A 40 3.23 -13.28 0.22
C ALA A 40 3.05 -14.72 -0.26
N LYS A 41 3.98 -15.23 -1.08
CA LYS A 41 3.96 -16.65 -1.50
C LYS A 41 4.09 -17.60 -0.32
N LYS A 42 4.93 -17.26 0.66
CA LYS A 42 5.04 -18.05 1.89
C LYS A 42 3.71 -18.09 2.66
N GLU A 43 2.99 -16.98 2.78
CA GLU A 43 1.67 -16.94 3.43
C GLU A 43 0.64 -17.82 2.69
N VAL A 44 0.65 -17.81 1.36
CA VAL A 44 -0.18 -18.70 0.52
C VAL A 44 0.18 -20.17 0.74
N ASP A 45 1.47 -20.51 0.76
CA ASP A 45 1.96 -21.87 0.95
C ASP A 45 1.64 -22.41 2.35
N ASP A 46 1.82 -21.57 3.40
CA ASP A 46 1.48 -21.90 4.79
C ASP A 46 -0.04 -22.15 4.92
N ALA A 47 -0.88 -21.29 4.33
CA ALA A 47 -2.34 -21.44 4.34
C ALA A 47 -2.79 -22.73 3.62
N THR A 48 -2.19 -23.03 2.46
CA THR A 48 -2.48 -24.23 1.68
C THR A 48 -2.11 -25.49 2.46
N SER A 49 -0.92 -25.52 3.05
CA SER A 49 -0.43 -26.66 3.83
C SER A 49 -1.32 -26.93 5.05
N ALA A 50 -1.68 -25.88 5.80
CA ALA A 50 -2.56 -26.00 6.96
C ALA A 50 -3.95 -26.56 6.59
N ALA A 51 -4.49 -26.13 5.44
CA ALA A 51 -5.79 -26.60 4.95
C ALA A 51 -5.74 -28.07 4.50
N ILE A 52 -4.68 -28.49 3.80
CA ILE A 52 -4.45 -29.89 3.41
C ILE A 52 -4.37 -30.78 4.66
N ASP A 53 -3.64 -30.34 5.68
CA ASP A 53 -3.54 -31.07 6.94
C ASP A 53 -4.89 -31.22 7.64
N ALA A 54 -5.72 -30.17 7.65
CA ALA A 54 -7.06 -30.21 8.21
C ALA A 54 -7.97 -31.19 7.44
N ILE A 55 -7.95 -31.15 6.10
CA ILE A 55 -8.70 -32.07 5.23
C ILE A 55 -8.26 -33.53 5.45
N ASN A 56 -6.96 -33.78 5.58
CA ASN A 56 -6.44 -35.11 5.83
C ASN A 56 -6.92 -35.68 7.17
N LYS A 57 -6.97 -34.84 8.22
CA LYS A 57 -7.46 -35.19 9.56
C LYS A 57 -8.98 -35.35 9.64
N ALA A 58 -9.74 -34.75 8.72
CA ALA A 58 -11.20 -34.83 8.73
C ALA A 58 -11.70 -36.29 8.63
N THR A 59 -12.72 -36.63 9.41
CA THR A 59 -13.30 -37.98 9.50
C THR A 59 -14.65 -38.11 8.79
N ASN A 60 -15.15 -37.03 8.19
CA ASN A 60 -16.43 -36.96 7.48
C ASN A 60 -16.41 -35.86 6.40
N SER A 61 -17.46 -35.82 5.59
CA SER A 61 -17.66 -34.85 4.52
C SER A 61 -17.72 -33.40 4.99
N GLU A 62 -18.33 -33.15 6.15
CA GLU A 62 -18.48 -31.81 6.72
C GLU A 62 -17.13 -31.22 7.09
N GLY A 63 -16.26 -32.01 7.72
CA GLY A 63 -14.89 -31.60 8.06
C GLY A 63 -14.01 -31.35 6.83
N ILE A 64 -14.16 -32.16 5.77
CA ILE A 64 -13.46 -31.93 4.50
C ILE A 64 -13.89 -30.59 3.90
N THR A 65 -15.20 -30.34 3.86
CA THR A 65 -15.78 -29.11 3.31
C THR A 65 -15.32 -27.90 4.11
N ALA A 66 -15.38 -27.97 5.45
CA ALA A 66 -14.94 -26.89 6.33
C ALA A 66 -13.45 -26.57 6.13
N GLY A 67 -12.58 -27.58 6.09
CA GLY A 67 -11.15 -27.39 5.86
C GLY A 67 -10.84 -26.79 4.48
N GLN A 68 -11.59 -27.20 3.45
CA GLN A 68 -11.48 -26.60 2.11
C GLN A 68 -11.90 -25.13 2.11
N THR A 69 -13.08 -24.81 2.67
CA THR A 69 -13.60 -23.44 2.70
C THR A 69 -12.68 -22.51 3.48
N GLU A 70 -12.20 -22.93 4.65
CA GLU A 70 -11.26 -22.14 5.46
C GLU A 70 -9.93 -21.94 4.72
N GLY A 71 -9.40 -23.00 4.09
CA GLY A 71 -8.18 -22.94 3.31
C GLY A 71 -8.26 -21.99 2.13
N LEU A 72 -9.32 -22.08 1.32
CA LEU A 72 -9.56 -21.17 0.21
C LEU A 72 -9.71 -19.73 0.69
N GLY A 73 -10.40 -19.50 1.81
CA GLY A 73 -10.53 -18.18 2.42
C GLY A 73 -9.18 -17.59 2.82
N LYS A 74 -8.29 -18.38 3.42
CA LYS A 74 -6.94 -17.95 3.83
C LYS A 74 -6.01 -17.70 2.63
N ILE A 75 -6.07 -18.53 1.60
CA ILE A 75 -5.32 -18.32 0.35
C ILE A 75 -5.76 -17.00 -0.31
N GLU A 76 -7.07 -16.77 -0.42
CA GLU A 76 -7.59 -15.53 -1.01
C GLU A 76 -7.26 -14.31 -0.16
N LEU A 77 -7.24 -14.44 1.18
CA LEU A 77 -6.80 -13.37 2.07
C LEU A 77 -5.32 -13.02 1.85
N ALA A 78 -4.42 -14.02 1.77
CA ALA A 78 -3.01 -13.79 1.52
C ALA A 78 -2.78 -13.10 0.16
N LYS A 79 -3.52 -13.52 -0.87
CA LYS A 79 -3.52 -12.86 -2.19
C LYS A 79 -4.00 -11.41 -2.11
N ALA A 80 -5.12 -11.15 -1.42
CA ALA A 80 -5.66 -9.79 -1.24
C ALA A 80 -4.69 -8.88 -0.49
N LYS A 81 -4.00 -9.39 0.55
CA LYS A 81 -2.93 -8.65 1.24
C LYS A 81 -1.81 -8.27 0.28
N ALA A 82 -1.35 -9.20 -0.55
CA ALA A 82 -0.29 -8.94 -1.51
C ALA A 82 -0.69 -7.90 -2.56
N GLU A 83 -1.93 -7.94 -3.04
CA GLU A 83 -2.49 -6.93 -3.95
C GLU A 83 -2.50 -5.55 -3.29
N ALA A 84 -3.04 -5.43 -2.08
CA ALA A 84 -3.09 -4.18 -1.34
C ALA A 84 -1.69 -3.60 -1.07
N VAL A 85 -0.71 -4.43 -0.68
CA VAL A 85 0.69 -3.98 -0.52
C VAL A 85 1.25 -3.43 -1.83
N GLY A 86 1.01 -4.09 -2.96
CA GLY A 86 1.44 -3.61 -4.27
C GLY A 86 0.79 -2.27 -4.66
N ASN A 87 -0.50 -2.10 -4.37
CA ASN A 87 -1.20 -0.82 -4.62
C ASN A 87 -0.63 0.31 -3.76
N LEU A 88 -0.31 0.04 -2.49
CA LEU A 88 0.31 0.99 -1.58
C LEU A 88 1.72 1.41 -2.01
N GLU A 89 2.56 0.45 -2.44
CA GLU A 89 3.90 0.75 -2.96
C GLU A 89 3.84 1.53 -4.27
N LYS A 90 2.87 1.23 -5.15
CA LYS A 90 2.62 2.04 -6.34
C LYS A 90 2.24 3.48 -5.97
N ALA A 91 1.28 3.66 -5.06
CA ALA A 91 0.84 4.99 -4.63
C ALA A 91 1.99 5.80 -4.01
N LYS A 92 2.85 5.14 -3.22
CA LYS A 92 4.08 5.72 -2.67
C LYS A 92 5.04 6.16 -3.77
N ALA A 93 5.30 5.32 -4.77
CA ALA A 93 6.18 5.67 -5.89
C ALA A 93 5.65 6.87 -6.68
N ASP A 94 4.35 6.87 -7.00
CA ASP A 94 3.68 7.96 -7.72
C ASP A 94 3.76 9.28 -6.94
N ALA A 95 3.49 9.25 -5.63
CA ALA A 95 3.58 10.44 -4.78
C ALA A 95 5.01 10.98 -4.67
N LYS A 96 6.00 10.11 -4.49
CA LYS A 96 7.41 10.52 -4.44
C LYS A 96 7.87 11.13 -5.77
N ALA A 97 7.42 10.59 -6.90
CA ALA A 97 7.73 11.14 -8.22
C ALA A 97 7.12 12.54 -8.40
N ALA A 98 5.87 12.75 -7.97
CA ALA A 98 5.23 14.06 -8.01
C ALA A 98 5.95 15.09 -7.13
N ILE A 99 6.35 14.70 -5.90
CA ILE A 99 7.12 15.56 -4.99
C ILE A 99 8.48 15.93 -5.62
N GLU A 100 9.16 14.95 -6.25
CA GLU A 100 10.46 15.19 -6.87
C GLU A 100 10.38 16.18 -8.03
N GLN A 101 9.34 16.08 -8.85
CA GLN A 101 9.12 16.95 -10.01
C GLN A 101 8.66 18.37 -9.62
N ASN A 102 8.26 18.59 -8.37
CA ASN A 102 7.85 19.92 -7.92
C ASN A 102 9.08 20.85 -7.86
N GLY A 103 9.15 21.82 -8.78
CA GLY A 103 10.25 22.78 -8.90
C GLY A 103 10.25 23.88 -7.85
N HIS A 104 9.16 24.03 -7.09
CA HIS A 104 8.97 25.08 -6.09
C HIS A 104 9.40 24.64 -4.68
N LEU A 105 9.68 23.35 -4.49
CA LEU A 105 10.19 22.83 -3.22
C LEU A 105 11.72 22.83 -3.18
N SER A 106 12.27 23.23 -2.04
CA SER A 106 13.69 22.99 -1.75
C SER A 106 13.96 21.48 -1.58
N SER A 107 15.23 21.07 -1.69
CA SER A 107 15.62 19.68 -1.46
C SER A 107 15.21 19.19 -0.06
N GLU A 108 15.38 20.02 0.97
CA GLU A 108 14.99 19.67 2.36
C GLU A 108 13.46 19.47 2.49
N GLN A 109 12.67 20.31 1.83
CA GLN A 109 11.22 20.16 1.82
C GLN A 109 10.77 18.89 1.09
N LYS A 110 11.41 18.56 -0.04
CA LYS A 110 11.18 17.30 -0.76
C LYS A 110 11.49 16.09 0.10
N ASP A 111 12.65 16.08 0.76
CA ASP A 111 13.07 14.96 1.60
C ASP A 111 12.11 14.76 2.78
N LYS A 112 11.69 15.85 3.43
CA LYS A 112 10.68 15.79 4.50
C LYS A 112 9.35 15.23 3.99
N ALA A 113 8.86 15.69 2.83
CA ALA A 113 7.60 15.21 2.27
C ALA A 113 7.67 13.73 1.86
N LYS A 114 8.77 13.28 1.25
CA LYS A 114 8.99 11.87 0.92
C LYS A 114 9.06 10.98 2.16
N GLY A 115 9.66 11.48 3.25
CA GLY A 115 9.67 10.78 4.54
C GLY A 115 8.28 10.63 5.16
N GLU A 116 7.41 11.64 5.02
CA GLU A 116 6.00 11.53 5.44
C GLU A 116 5.22 10.50 4.60
N VAL A 117 5.48 10.41 3.29
CA VAL A 117 4.93 9.35 2.43
C VAL A 117 5.39 7.97 2.89
N ASP A 118 6.70 7.80 3.14
CA ASP A 118 7.25 6.52 3.61
C ASP A 118 6.59 6.06 4.91
N ALA A 119 6.50 6.95 5.89
CA ALA A 119 5.90 6.63 7.19
C ALA A 119 4.43 6.20 7.05
N ALA A 120 3.66 6.93 6.23
CA ALA A 120 2.26 6.60 5.99
C ALA A 120 2.08 5.24 5.29
N THR A 121 2.92 4.95 4.29
CA THR A 121 2.88 3.67 3.58
C THR A 121 3.31 2.50 4.47
N THR A 122 4.33 2.67 5.30
CA THR A 122 4.73 1.64 6.28
C THR A 122 3.60 1.31 7.25
N GLU A 123 2.95 2.32 7.83
CA GLU A 123 1.82 2.12 8.74
C GLU A 123 0.66 1.37 8.04
N ALA A 124 0.37 1.70 6.78
CA ALA A 124 -0.65 1.03 5.99
C ALA A 124 -0.31 -0.43 5.67
N ILE A 125 0.94 -0.72 5.30
CA ILE A 125 1.41 -2.09 5.03
C ILE A 125 1.34 -2.94 6.31
N GLU A 126 1.68 -2.37 7.47
CA GLU A 126 1.52 -3.04 8.77
C GLU A 126 0.05 -3.35 9.07
N ALA A 127 -0.86 -2.39 8.83
CA ALA A 127 -2.30 -2.60 9.00
C ALA A 127 -2.85 -3.70 8.08
N VAL A 128 -2.44 -3.72 6.80
CA VAL A 128 -2.78 -4.80 5.85
C VAL A 128 -2.24 -6.14 6.33
N GLY A 129 -1.00 -6.17 6.83
CA GLY A 129 -0.39 -7.37 7.40
C GLY A 129 -1.19 -7.94 8.59
N ASN A 130 -1.71 -7.05 9.44
CA ASN A 130 -2.49 -7.41 10.64
C ASN A 130 -3.96 -7.77 10.35
N ALA A 131 -4.49 -7.46 9.17
CA ALA A 131 -5.87 -7.78 8.81
C ALA A 131 -6.14 -9.30 8.85
N THR A 132 -7.28 -9.68 9.42
CA THR A 132 -7.67 -11.10 9.57
C THR A 132 -8.70 -11.54 8.52
N ASP A 133 -9.24 -10.61 7.76
CA ASP A 133 -10.23 -10.81 6.72
C ASP A 133 -10.05 -9.79 5.58
N LYS A 134 -10.80 -9.97 4.50
CA LYS A 134 -10.66 -9.15 3.29
C LYS A 134 -11.19 -7.74 3.52
N GLU A 135 -12.23 -7.61 4.33
CA GLU A 135 -12.82 -6.34 4.73
C GLU A 135 -11.79 -5.47 5.48
N GLY A 136 -11.02 -6.08 6.38
CA GLY A 136 -9.92 -5.44 7.10
C GLY A 136 -8.78 -5.03 6.18
N VAL A 137 -8.44 -5.85 5.17
CA VAL A 137 -7.46 -5.47 4.13
C VAL A 137 -7.94 -4.23 3.36
N THR A 138 -9.18 -4.25 2.87
CA THR A 138 -9.77 -3.11 2.16
C THR A 138 -9.84 -1.86 3.03
N ALA A 139 -10.18 -1.99 4.31
CA ALA A 139 -10.22 -0.86 5.24
C ALA A 139 -8.83 -0.26 5.47
N ALA A 140 -7.80 -1.11 5.65
CA ALA A 140 -6.42 -0.68 5.81
C ALA A 140 -5.93 0.06 4.56
N GLU A 141 -6.16 -0.49 3.37
CA GLU A 141 -5.80 0.13 2.09
C GLU A 141 -6.51 1.48 1.89
N THR A 142 -7.83 1.53 2.10
CA THR A 142 -8.63 2.76 1.95
C THR A 142 -8.18 3.87 2.91
N SER A 143 -7.73 3.51 4.12
CA SER A 143 -7.25 4.48 5.11
C SER A 143 -5.90 5.12 4.75
N ALA A 144 -5.16 4.52 3.82
CA ALA A 144 -3.83 4.97 3.42
C ALA A 144 -3.87 6.03 2.31
N THR A 145 -4.82 5.93 1.36
CA THR A 145 -4.97 6.85 0.22
C THR A 145 -4.98 8.33 0.64
N PRO A 146 -5.75 8.74 1.67
CA PRO A 146 -5.77 10.14 2.11
C PRO A 146 -4.44 10.63 2.68
N LYS A 147 -3.60 9.75 3.25
CA LYS A 147 -2.31 10.13 3.83
C LYS A 147 -1.26 10.42 2.75
N VAL A 148 -1.28 9.64 1.67
CA VAL A 148 -0.43 9.84 0.49
C VAL A 148 -0.84 11.13 -0.24
N ASP A 149 -2.15 11.34 -0.43
CA ASP A 149 -2.70 12.57 -1.02
C ASP A 149 -2.43 13.80 -0.14
N LEU A 150 -2.45 13.66 1.18
CA LEU A 150 -2.14 14.75 2.11
C LEU A 150 -0.67 15.19 2.00
N ALA A 151 0.27 14.28 1.83
CA ALA A 151 1.68 14.64 1.64
C ALA A 151 1.89 15.44 0.35
N LYS A 152 1.19 15.07 -0.72
CA LYS A 152 1.14 15.84 -1.98
C LYS A 152 0.50 17.22 -1.78
N ALA A 153 -0.65 17.31 -1.11
CA ALA A 153 -1.34 18.57 -0.86
C ALA A 153 -0.51 19.54 0.01
N LYS A 154 0.24 19.02 0.99
CA LYS A 154 1.18 19.82 1.79
C LYS A 154 2.30 20.41 0.93
N ALA A 155 2.79 19.67 -0.06
CA ALA A 155 3.80 20.16 -0.99
C ALA A 155 3.25 21.30 -1.88
N GLU A 156 2.04 21.13 -2.43
CA GLU A 156 1.35 22.17 -3.21
C GLU A 156 1.04 23.42 -2.38
N ALA A 157 0.74 23.27 -1.08
CA ALA A 157 0.53 24.41 -0.19
C ALA A 157 1.81 25.22 0.07
N ILE A 158 2.99 24.57 0.11
CA ILE A 158 4.28 25.25 0.22
C ILE A 158 4.56 26.07 -1.04
N GLU A 159 4.27 25.52 -2.22
CA GLU A 159 4.39 26.22 -3.51
C GLU A 159 3.52 27.49 -3.55
N ALA A 160 2.25 27.38 -3.15
CA ALA A 160 1.35 28.53 -3.09
C ALA A 160 1.84 29.63 -2.14
N LEU A 161 2.50 29.26 -1.04
CA LEU A 161 3.08 30.21 -0.09
C LEU A 161 4.32 30.91 -0.68
N ALA A 162 5.21 30.14 -1.31
CA ALA A 162 6.43 30.67 -1.94
C ALA A 162 6.10 31.65 -3.08
N ALA A 163 5.17 31.29 -3.97
CA ALA A 163 4.71 32.16 -5.04
C ALA A 163 4.10 33.47 -4.51
N ARG A 164 3.40 33.41 -3.37
CA ARG A 164 2.81 34.59 -2.74
C ARG A 164 3.87 35.50 -2.10
N VAL A 165 4.94 34.93 -1.55
CA VAL A 165 6.09 35.70 -1.05
C VAL A 165 6.83 36.39 -2.20
N GLU A 166 7.08 35.69 -3.30
CA GLU A 166 7.71 36.28 -4.49
C GLU A 166 6.85 37.41 -5.11
N SER A 167 5.54 37.20 -5.19
CA SER A 167 4.60 38.25 -5.64
C SER A 167 4.64 39.47 -4.71
N ALA A 168 4.58 39.26 -3.39
CA ALA A 168 4.64 40.34 -2.41
C ALA A 168 5.97 41.11 -2.50
N ASN A 169 7.10 40.41 -2.66
CA ASN A 169 8.40 41.03 -2.83
C ASN A 169 8.47 41.87 -4.13
N SER A 170 7.91 41.35 -5.22
CA SER A 170 7.83 42.07 -6.49
C SER A 170 6.94 43.32 -6.40
N GLU A 171 5.85 43.27 -5.66
CA GLU A 171 4.99 44.42 -5.38
C GLU A 171 5.73 45.48 -4.55
N ILE A 172 6.47 45.06 -3.52
CA ILE A 172 7.32 45.95 -2.69
C ILE A 172 8.40 46.61 -3.56
N ASP A 173 9.03 45.87 -4.46
CA ASP A 173 10.05 46.40 -5.38
C ASP A 173 9.50 47.48 -6.29
N ASN A 174 8.27 47.28 -6.79
CA ASN A 174 7.60 48.22 -7.68
C ASN A 174 6.88 49.36 -6.94
N ALA A 175 6.82 49.32 -5.60
CA ALA A 175 6.14 50.34 -4.81
C ALA A 175 6.76 51.73 -5.02
N GLN A 176 5.92 52.68 -5.41
CA GLN A 176 6.29 54.10 -5.51
C GLN A 176 6.24 54.75 -4.12
N GLY A 177 7.20 55.64 -3.84
CA GLY A 177 7.25 56.38 -2.56
C GLY A 177 8.01 55.68 -1.43
N LEU A 178 8.60 54.51 -1.68
CA LEU A 178 9.54 53.85 -0.77
C LEU A 178 10.96 53.93 -1.32
N ASP A 179 11.93 54.21 -0.45
CA ASP A 179 13.36 54.05 -0.75
C ASP A 179 13.82 52.59 -0.63
N ASN A 180 15.03 52.28 -1.10
CA ASN A 180 15.57 50.92 -1.06
C ASN A 180 15.70 50.37 0.38
N SER A 181 16.02 51.20 1.37
CA SER A 181 16.16 50.73 2.75
C SER A 181 14.79 50.34 3.32
N GLN A 182 13.73 51.07 2.98
CA GLN A 182 12.36 50.78 3.38
C GLN A 182 11.84 49.51 2.69
N LYS A 183 12.15 49.32 1.40
CA LYS A 183 11.78 48.10 0.65
C LYS A 183 12.44 46.85 1.23
N GLU A 184 13.75 46.88 1.47
CA GLU A 184 14.47 45.75 2.06
C GLU A 184 14.00 45.42 3.50
N ALA A 185 13.64 46.44 4.29
CA ALA A 185 13.06 46.26 5.62
C ALA A 185 11.66 45.62 5.59
N LEU A 186 10.90 45.77 4.49
CA LEU A 186 9.57 45.15 4.33
C LEU A 186 9.66 43.70 3.86
N LYS A 187 10.63 43.35 3.00
CA LYS A 187 10.83 41.97 2.51
C LYS A 187 11.39 41.01 3.56
N THR A 188 12.01 41.54 4.60
CA THR A 188 12.65 40.76 5.68
C THR A 188 11.74 40.52 6.88
N ARG A 189 10.46 40.94 6.81
CA ARG A 189 9.49 40.96 7.90
C ARG A 189 8.40 39.92 7.71
#